data_AF-A0A5E4NV87-F1
#
_entry.id   AF-A0A5E4NV87-F1
#
_cell.length_a   1.000
_cell.length_b   1.000
_cell.length_c   1.000
_cell.angle_alpha   90.00
_cell.angle_beta   90.00
_cell.angle_gamma   90.00
#
_symmetry.space_group_name_H-M   'P 1'
#
loop_
_entity.id
_entity.type
_entity.pdbx_description
1 polymer ?
#
loop_
_entity_poly.entity_id
_entity_poly.type
_entity_poly.pdbx_seq_one_letter_code
_entity_poly.pdbx_strand_id
1 'polypeptide(L)'
;MSTISTHDPAAAFVPAPQLQAGVDPVWIDAERPEDRDAREMLLDRAFGPSRFGKTCERLRAQRLPAAGLSLVARAHDYGLGGGEVVGTELVGTVRLWHVEAGGVPALMLGPLAVDAGYRRFGIGARLMEAAIERATALGHQAILLVGDAPYYARFGFGRAPTLALRMPGPVEADRFLGLELRPGALARARGAVRATGALDLAARRVRLKPKLKKAA
;
A
#
# COMPACT_ATOMS: atom_id res chain seq x y z
N MET A 1 -30.97 -34.21 37.12
CA MET A 1 -30.35 -34.69 35.88
C MET A 1 -30.05 -33.47 35.01
N SER A 2 -28.78 -33.11 34.97
CA SER A 2 -28.12 -32.11 34.12
C SER A 2 -28.35 -32.44 32.63
N THR A 3 -28.26 -31.56 31.62
CA THR A 3 -27.33 -30.45 31.37
C THR A 3 -27.90 -29.58 30.24
N ILE A 4 -27.74 -28.25 30.36
CA ILE A 4 -27.76 -27.29 29.26
C ILE A 4 -26.43 -27.45 28.51
N SER A 5 -26.46 -27.67 27.19
CA SER A 5 -25.25 -27.65 26.36
C SER A 5 -25.18 -26.31 25.62
N THR A 6 -24.32 -25.46 26.15
CA THR A 6 -23.91 -24.16 25.60
C THR A 6 -23.09 -24.40 24.34
N HIS A 7 -23.48 -23.79 23.23
CA HIS A 7 -22.69 -23.76 21.99
C HIS A 7 -21.66 -22.63 22.11
N ASP A 8 -20.38 -22.98 22.24
CA ASP A 8 -19.26 -22.04 22.31
C ASP A 8 -18.59 -21.92 20.91
N PRO A 9 -18.61 -20.75 20.25
CA PRO A 9 -18.01 -20.55 18.94
C PRO A 9 -16.53 -20.17 19.08
N ALA A 10 -15.69 -21.12 19.51
CA ALA A 10 -14.25 -20.97 19.42
C ALA A 10 -13.77 -21.50 18.06
N ALA A 11 -13.71 -20.62 17.06
CA ALA A 11 -12.95 -20.87 15.85
C ALA A 11 -11.52 -21.25 16.26
N ALA A 12 -11.13 -22.49 15.95
CA ALA A 12 -9.85 -23.05 16.33
C ALA A 12 -8.71 -22.18 15.79
N PHE A 13 -7.94 -21.60 16.71
CA PHE A 13 -6.64 -21.04 16.40
C PHE A 13 -5.73 -22.20 15.97
N VAL A 14 -5.51 -22.34 14.66
CA VAL A 14 -4.51 -23.26 14.12
C VAL A 14 -3.15 -22.60 14.31
N PRO A 15 -2.24 -23.16 15.13
CA PRO A 15 -0.90 -22.62 15.28
C PRO A 15 -0.16 -22.69 13.94
N ALA A 16 0.64 -21.66 13.64
CA ALA A 16 1.44 -21.61 12.42
C ALA A 16 2.29 -22.90 12.29
N PRO A 17 2.29 -23.56 11.12
CA PRO A 17 3.05 -24.78 10.92
C PRO A 17 4.54 -24.52 11.14
N GLN A 18 5.21 -25.52 11.74
CA GLN A 18 6.66 -25.52 11.92
C GLN A 18 7.31 -25.53 10.53
N LEU A 19 7.83 -24.37 10.13
CA LEU A 19 8.48 -24.15 8.85
C LEU A 19 9.54 -25.22 8.54
N GLN A 20 9.40 -25.90 7.41
CA GLN A 20 10.50 -26.67 6.84
C GLN A 20 11.68 -25.72 6.55
N ALA A 21 12.88 -26.07 7.00
CA ALA A 21 14.07 -25.24 6.86
C ALA A 21 14.41 -25.02 5.37
N GLY A 22 14.39 -23.77 4.92
CA GLY A 22 14.95 -23.36 3.61
C GLY A 22 14.05 -22.55 2.68
N VAL A 23 12.77 -22.38 2.97
CA VAL A 23 11.85 -21.54 2.16
C VAL A 23 11.42 -20.33 2.99
N ASP A 24 11.65 -19.12 2.48
CA ASP A 24 11.12 -17.90 3.13
C ASP A 24 9.58 -17.97 3.09
N PRO A 25 8.89 -18.01 4.23
CA PRO A 25 7.45 -18.19 4.27
C PRO A 25 6.71 -17.03 3.60
N VAL A 26 7.38 -15.89 3.43
CA VAL A 26 6.84 -14.71 2.76
C VAL A 26 7.88 -14.08 1.85
N TRP A 27 7.56 -13.85 0.57
CA TRP A 27 8.44 -13.15 -0.36
C TRP A 27 7.77 -11.91 -0.96
N ILE A 28 8.58 -11.01 -1.52
CA ILE A 28 8.11 -9.79 -2.21
C ILE A 28 8.25 -9.98 -3.71
N ASP A 29 7.22 -9.59 -4.45
CA ASP A 29 7.18 -9.69 -5.90
C ASP A 29 6.56 -8.40 -6.50
N ALA A 30 6.73 -8.22 -7.81
CA ALA A 30 5.97 -7.24 -8.56
C ALA A 30 4.48 -7.61 -8.56
N GLU A 31 3.63 -6.60 -8.44
CA GLU A 31 2.20 -6.78 -8.62
C GLU A 31 1.87 -7.08 -10.08
N ARG A 32 0.99 -8.05 -10.30
CA ARG A 32 0.46 -8.43 -11.62
C ARG A 32 -1.03 -8.06 -11.75
N PRO A 33 -1.58 -7.95 -12.97
CA PRO A 33 -2.98 -7.60 -13.17
C PRO A 33 -3.97 -8.50 -12.41
N GLU A 34 -3.65 -9.78 -12.25
CA GLU A 34 -4.47 -10.79 -11.58
C GLU A 34 -4.54 -10.57 -10.06
N ASP A 35 -3.57 -9.87 -9.47
CA ASP A 35 -3.55 -9.55 -8.05
C ASP A 35 -4.58 -8.46 -7.66
N ARG A 36 -5.26 -7.86 -8.66
CA ARG A 36 -6.16 -6.72 -8.44
C ARG A 36 -7.19 -7.01 -7.37
N ASP A 37 -7.92 -8.10 -7.50
CA ASP A 37 -9.06 -8.39 -6.62
C ASP A 37 -8.58 -8.76 -5.22
N ALA A 38 -7.55 -9.60 -5.09
CA ALA A 38 -6.94 -9.95 -3.81
C ALA A 38 -6.37 -8.73 -3.09
N ARG A 39 -5.72 -7.81 -3.81
CA ARG A 39 -5.23 -6.55 -3.25
C ARG A 39 -6.38 -5.67 -2.77
N GLU A 40 -7.45 -5.50 -3.56
CA GLU A 40 -8.58 -4.68 -3.11
C GLU A 40 -9.26 -5.28 -1.87
N MET A 41 -9.41 -6.61 -1.80
CA MET A 41 -9.89 -7.30 -0.60
C MET A 41 -8.99 -7.06 0.61
N LEU A 42 -7.67 -7.12 0.44
CA LEU A 42 -6.71 -6.77 1.50
C LEU A 42 -6.89 -5.32 1.96
N LEU A 43 -7.05 -4.37 1.02
CA LEU A 43 -7.25 -2.96 1.35
C LEU A 43 -8.59 -2.70 2.05
N ASP A 44 -9.64 -3.43 1.68
CA ASP A 44 -10.94 -3.43 2.36
C ASP A 44 -10.78 -3.91 3.81
N ARG A 45 -10.11 -5.04 4.04
CA ARG A 45 -9.85 -5.55 5.40
C ARG A 45 -8.96 -4.60 6.22
N ALA A 46 -7.94 -4.00 5.60
CA ALA A 46 -6.94 -3.19 6.30
C ALA A 46 -7.44 -1.78 6.65
N PHE A 47 -8.26 -1.17 5.79
CA PHE A 47 -8.65 0.24 5.93
C PHE A 47 -10.15 0.50 5.89
N GLY A 48 -10.96 -0.46 5.44
CA GLY A 48 -12.39 -0.30 5.25
C GLY A 48 -12.76 0.73 4.17
N PRO A 49 -14.06 1.07 4.07
CA PRO A 49 -14.59 1.96 3.04
C PRO A 49 -14.19 3.43 3.24
N SER A 50 -13.81 3.84 4.45
CA SER A 50 -13.40 5.22 4.73
C SER A 50 -12.09 5.61 4.01
N ARG A 51 -11.32 4.64 3.50
CA ARG A 51 -10.07 4.89 2.77
C ARG A 51 -10.26 5.81 1.57
N PHE A 52 -11.41 5.76 0.90
CA PHE A 52 -11.75 6.60 -0.26
C PHE A 52 -11.87 8.09 0.06
N GLY A 53 -12.06 8.45 1.34
CA GLY A 53 -12.02 9.83 1.82
C GLY A 53 -10.61 10.39 1.99
N LYS A 54 -9.56 9.55 2.05
CA LYS A 54 -8.19 9.99 2.32
C LYS A 54 -7.64 10.84 1.17
N THR A 55 -6.94 11.91 1.50
CA THR A 55 -6.37 12.84 0.50
C THR A 55 -5.43 12.14 -0.48
N CYS A 56 -4.56 11.22 -0.03
CA CYS A 56 -3.69 10.44 -0.93
C CYS A 56 -4.45 9.51 -1.86
N GLU A 57 -5.58 8.94 -1.41
CA GLU A 57 -6.46 8.10 -2.22
C GLU A 57 -7.11 8.91 -3.35
N ARG A 58 -7.58 10.11 -3.02
CA ARG A 58 -8.15 11.04 -4.00
C ARG A 58 -7.09 11.57 -4.97
N LEU A 59 -5.88 11.85 -4.48
CA LEU A 59 -4.75 12.33 -5.30
C LEU A 59 -4.42 11.34 -6.42
N ARG A 60 -4.46 10.04 -6.13
CA ARG A 60 -4.10 8.97 -7.08
C ARG A 60 -5.27 8.44 -7.92
N ALA A 61 -6.49 8.93 -7.70
CA ALA A 61 -7.68 8.42 -8.38
C ALA A 61 -7.55 8.52 -9.91
N GLN A 62 -7.99 7.46 -10.61
CA GLN A 62 -7.99 7.35 -12.09
C GLN A 62 -6.60 7.45 -12.74
N ARG A 63 -5.54 7.17 -11.98
CA ARG A 63 -4.18 7.12 -12.51
C ARG A 63 -3.64 5.69 -12.44
N LEU A 64 -2.56 5.47 -13.16
CA LEU A 64 -1.75 4.29 -13.05
C LEU A 64 -0.67 4.50 -11.97
N PRO A 65 -0.31 3.46 -11.22
CA PRO A 65 0.85 3.51 -10.35
C PRO A 65 2.13 3.73 -11.17
N ALA A 66 3.19 4.21 -10.52
CA ALA A 66 4.49 4.37 -11.16
C ALA A 66 5.00 3.00 -11.64
N ALA A 67 5.50 2.94 -12.88
CA ALA A 67 5.89 1.70 -13.52
C ALA A 67 6.97 0.98 -12.71
N GLY A 68 6.79 -0.31 -12.46
CA GLY A 68 7.69 -1.12 -11.64
C GLY A 68 7.62 -0.84 -10.14
N LEU A 69 6.76 0.06 -9.65
CA LEU A 69 6.68 0.43 -8.24
C LEU A 69 5.34 0.04 -7.60
N SER A 70 4.80 -1.11 -8.03
CA SER A 70 3.71 -1.81 -7.36
C SER A 70 4.23 -3.16 -6.92
N LEU A 71 4.31 -3.37 -5.61
CA LEU A 71 4.85 -4.58 -5.01
C LEU A 71 3.79 -5.25 -4.14
N VAL A 72 3.88 -6.57 -4.05
CA VAL A 72 3.06 -7.41 -3.19
C VAL A 72 3.93 -8.29 -2.33
N ALA A 73 3.47 -8.60 -1.12
CA ALA A 73 4.03 -9.67 -0.31
C ALA A 73 3.12 -10.89 -0.45
N ARG A 74 3.71 -12.05 -0.71
CA ARG A 74 3.02 -13.32 -0.83
C ARG A 74 3.46 -14.27 0.26
N ALA A 75 2.53 -15.01 0.83
CA ALA A 75 2.82 -16.08 1.77
C ALA A 75 2.43 -17.42 1.16
N HIS A 76 3.11 -18.49 1.58
CA HIS A 76 2.62 -19.84 1.33
C HIS A 76 1.35 -20.10 2.14
N ASP A 77 0.36 -20.69 1.47
CA ASP A 77 -0.81 -21.27 2.13
C ASP A 77 -0.52 -22.76 2.36
N TYR A 78 -0.72 -23.22 3.60
CA TYR A 78 -0.44 -24.59 4.01
C TYR A 78 -1.76 -25.30 4.26
N GLY A 79 -1.90 -26.51 3.72
CA GLY A 79 -3.07 -27.34 4.00
C GLY A 79 -3.22 -27.64 5.49
N LEU A 80 -4.39 -28.15 5.91
CA LEU A 80 -4.72 -28.40 7.32
C LEU A 80 -3.71 -29.28 8.10
N GLY A 81 -2.82 -29.99 7.39
CA GLY A 81 -1.73 -30.79 7.96
C GLY A 81 -0.37 -30.08 8.07
N GLY A 82 -0.25 -28.80 7.68
CA GLY A 82 0.93 -27.95 7.90
C GLY A 82 2.19 -28.29 7.08
N GLY A 83 2.21 -29.40 6.33
CA GLY A 83 3.39 -29.88 5.61
C GLY A 83 3.40 -29.63 4.10
N GLU A 84 2.24 -29.38 3.48
CA GLU A 84 2.11 -29.19 2.04
C GLU A 84 1.65 -27.76 1.72
N VAL A 85 2.39 -27.09 0.84
CA VAL A 85 1.99 -25.81 0.26
C VAL A 85 0.87 -26.09 -0.74
N VAL A 86 -0.33 -25.65 -0.42
CA VAL A 86 -1.53 -25.81 -1.27
C VAL A 86 -1.78 -24.58 -2.16
N GLY A 87 -1.09 -23.47 -1.89
CA GLY A 87 -1.25 -22.24 -2.66
C GLY A 87 -0.38 -21.09 -2.17
N THR A 88 -0.71 -19.89 -2.66
CA THR A 88 -0.08 -18.63 -2.25
C THR A 88 -1.13 -17.56 -2.00
N GLU A 89 -1.02 -16.85 -0.90
CA GLU A 89 -1.90 -15.73 -0.55
C GLU A 89 -1.17 -14.38 -0.70
N LEU A 90 -1.87 -13.36 -1.21
CA LEU A 90 -1.39 -11.97 -1.16
C LEU A 90 -1.68 -11.39 0.23
N VAL A 91 -0.63 -11.22 1.02
CA VAL A 91 -0.70 -10.81 2.43
C VAL A 91 -0.22 -9.37 2.68
N GLY A 92 0.34 -8.72 1.65
CA GLY A 92 0.77 -7.34 1.73
C GLY A 92 0.87 -6.65 0.38
N THR A 93 0.83 -5.32 0.39
CA THR A 93 0.99 -4.49 -0.81
C THR A 93 1.63 -3.15 -0.49
N VAL A 94 2.45 -2.64 -1.40
CA VAL A 94 2.87 -1.24 -1.43
C VAL A 94 2.85 -0.72 -2.86
N ARG A 95 2.39 0.51 -3.06
CA ARG A 95 2.42 1.19 -4.36
C ARG A 95 2.98 2.60 -4.24
N LEU A 96 3.67 3.05 -5.30
CA LEU A 96 4.13 4.42 -5.45
C LEU A 96 3.51 5.05 -6.70
N TRP A 97 3.28 6.36 -6.63
CA TRP A 97 2.55 7.12 -7.63
C TRP A 97 3.32 8.37 -8.02
N HIS A 98 3.41 8.67 -9.30
CA HIS A 98 4.07 9.90 -9.74
C HIS A 98 3.30 11.14 -9.27
N VAL A 99 4.02 12.02 -8.60
CA VAL A 99 3.57 13.35 -8.20
C VAL A 99 4.61 14.41 -8.54
N GLU A 100 4.18 15.66 -8.55
CA GLU A 100 5.04 16.82 -8.47
C GLU A 100 4.89 17.43 -7.08
N ALA A 101 6.00 17.68 -6.42
CA ALA A 101 6.11 18.31 -5.11
C ALA A 101 6.56 19.76 -5.28
N GLY A 102 5.63 20.65 -5.64
CA GLY A 102 5.95 22.08 -5.78
C GLY A 102 7.09 22.35 -6.76
N GLY A 103 6.98 21.84 -7.99
CA GLY A 103 8.00 21.95 -9.05
C GLY A 103 9.05 20.83 -9.07
N VAL A 104 9.06 19.90 -8.12
CA VAL A 104 10.04 18.79 -8.08
C VAL A 104 9.36 17.45 -8.39
N PRO A 105 9.86 16.63 -9.33
CA PRO A 105 9.37 15.27 -9.54
C PRO A 105 9.59 14.39 -8.30
N ALA A 106 8.54 13.74 -7.82
CA ALA A 106 8.60 12.85 -6.66
C ALA A 106 7.61 11.68 -6.80
N LEU A 107 7.61 10.81 -5.81
CA LEU A 107 6.64 9.74 -5.65
C LEU A 107 5.76 10.00 -4.43
N MET A 108 4.50 9.61 -4.51
CA MET A 108 3.60 9.48 -3.36
C MET A 108 3.47 8.00 -3.02
N LEU A 109 3.85 7.60 -1.81
CA LEU A 109 3.70 6.24 -1.33
C LEU A 109 2.30 6.03 -0.76
N GLY A 110 1.66 4.94 -1.17
CA GLY A 110 0.39 4.51 -0.63
C GLY A 110 -0.49 3.83 -1.69
N PRO A 111 -1.30 2.83 -1.31
CA PRO A 111 -1.38 2.27 0.04
C PRO A 111 -0.16 1.40 0.37
N LEU A 112 0.18 1.33 1.66
CA LEU A 112 0.99 0.26 2.25
C LEU A 112 0.07 -0.51 3.21
N ALA A 113 -0.17 -1.78 2.95
CA ALA A 113 -1.02 -2.62 3.80
C ALA A 113 -0.40 -3.99 4.00
N VAL A 114 -0.63 -4.55 5.19
CA VAL A 114 -0.32 -5.93 5.55
C VAL A 114 -1.53 -6.52 6.25
N ASP A 115 -1.89 -7.74 5.86
CA ASP A 115 -2.97 -8.50 6.46
C ASP A 115 -2.76 -8.62 7.97
N ALA A 116 -3.85 -8.55 8.75
CA ALA A 116 -3.79 -8.53 10.20
C ALA A 116 -3.10 -9.77 10.79
N GLY A 117 -3.33 -10.95 10.19
CA GLY A 117 -2.69 -12.21 10.60
C GLY A 117 -1.18 -12.22 10.36
N TYR A 118 -0.69 -11.34 9.48
CA TYR A 118 0.70 -11.25 9.06
C TYR A 118 1.43 -9.99 9.60
N ARG A 119 0.77 -9.20 10.45
CA ARG A 119 1.40 -8.05 11.12
C ARG A 119 2.43 -8.55 12.14
N ARG A 120 3.42 -7.69 12.45
CA ARG A 120 4.54 -7.96 13.36
C ARG A 120 5.60 -8.96 12.86
N PHE A 121 5.40 -9.60 11.70
CA PHE A 121 6.43 -10.41 11.03
C PHE A 121 7.37 -9.61 10.11
N GLY A 122 7.48 -8.28 10.31
CA GLY A 122 8.41 -7.44 9.53
C GLY A 122 8.04 -7.19 8.05
N ILE A 123 6.96 -7.78 7.53
CA ILE A 123 6.56 -7.69 6.10
C ILE A 123 6.39 -6.24 5.64
N GLY A 124 5.77 -5.39 6.48
CA GLY A 124 5.58 -3.97 6.15
C GLY A 124 6.89 -3.19 6.04
N ALA A 125 7.94 -3.61 6.76
CA ALA A 125 9.28 -3.03 6.63
C ALA A 125 9.96 -3.52 5.35
N ARG A 126 9.93 -4.84 5.09
CA ARG A 126 10.47 -5.43 3.86
C ARG A 126 9.85 -4.81 2.60
N LEU A 127 8.53 -4.59 2.58
CA LEU A 127 7.84 -3.91 1.48
C LEU A 127 8.32 -2.46 1.31
N MET A 128 8.51 -1.74 2.41
CA MET A 128 9.01 -0.36 2.38
C MET A 128 10.44 -0.28 1.84
N GLU A 129 11.33 -1.14 2.35
CA GLU A 129 12.73 -1.23 1.92
C GLU A 129 12.81 -1.56 0.42
N ALA A 130 12.10 -2.60 -0.03
CA ALA A 130 12.06 -2.97 -1.44
C ALA A 130 11.50 -1.84 -2.34
N ALA A 131 10.50 -1.09 -1.86
CA ALA A 131 9.96 0.06 -2.57
C ALA A 131 10.98 1.21 -2.69
N ILE A 132 11.70 1.52 -1.62
CA ILE A 132 12.73 2.58 -1.59
C ILE A 132 13.90 2.18 -2.49
N GLU A 133 14.40 0.95 -2.37
CA GLU A 133 15.49 0.42 -3.20
C GLU A 133 15.13 0.49 -4.69
N ARG A 134 13.94 0.00 -5.06
CA ARG A 134 13.50 0.01 -6.46
C ARG A 134 13.28 1.43 -6.97
N ALA A 135 12.71 2.33 -6.17
CA ALA A 135 12.56 3.73 -6.55
C ALA A 135 13.92 4.41 -6.78
N THR A 136 14.91 4.10 -5.93
CA THR A 136 16.28 4.59 -6.05
C THR A 136 16.95 4.07 -7.31
N ALA A 137 16.86 2.76 -7.57
CA ALA A 137 17.42 2.13 -8.75
C ALA A 137 16.81 2.65 -10.07
N LEU A 138 15.52 3.04 -10.04
CA LEU A 138 14.83 3.67 -11.17
C LEU A 138 15.13 5.17 -11.31
N GLY A 139 15.99 5.74 -10.47
CA GLY A 139 16.45 7.13 -10.56
C GLY A 139 15.47 8.17 -10.01
N HIS A 140 14.48 7.77 -9.20
CA HIS A 140 13.59 8.71 -8.54
C HIS A 140 14.34 9.54 -7.48
N GLN A 141 13.86 10.76 -7.24
CA GLN A 141 14.58 11.74 -6.43
C GLN A 141 14.06 11.82 -4.98
N ALA A 142 12.76 11.58 -4.77
CA ALA A 142 12.13 11.70 -3.47
C ALA A 142 10.84 10.88 -3.39
N ILE A 143 10.48 10.48 -2.16
CA ILE A 143 9.21 9.83 -1.81
C ILE A 143 8.52 10.66 -0.73
N LEU A 144 7.23 10.91 -0.91
CA LEU A 144 6.35 11.58 0.04
C LEU A 144 5.29 10.60 0.54
N LEU A 145 4.80 10.78 1.76
CA LEU A 145 3.67 10.01 2.28
C LEU A 145 2.91 10.76 3.36
N VAL A 146 1.71 10.25 3.70
CA VAL A 146 0.94 10.68 4.86
C VAL A 146 0.77 9.48 5.79
N GLY A 147 1.37 9.52 6.98
CA GLY A 147 1.57 8.33 7.81
C GLY A 147 1.94 8.61 9.26
N ASP A 148 2.29 7.55 10.00
CA ASP A 148 2.74 7.62 11.41
C ASP A 148 4.25 7.95 11.44
N ALA A 149 4.62 9.14 11.93
CA ALA A 149 6.01 9.61 11.90
C ALA A 149 7.00 8.68 12.64
N PRO A 150 6.74 8.23 13.89
CA PRO A 150 7.56 7.21 14.55
C PRO A 150 7.80 5.95 13.71
N TYR A 151 6.75 5.42 13.05
CA TYR A 151 6.90 4.23 12.21
C TYR A 151 7.79 4.47 10.99
N TYR A 152 7.65 5.61 10.31
CA TYR A 152 8.37 5.89 9.06
C TYR A 152 9.79 6.45 9.27
N ALA A 153 10.09 6.99 10.45
CA ALA A 153 11.41 7.56 10.78
C ALA A 153 12.55 6.56 10.60
N ARG A 154 12.31 5.26 10.86
CA ARG A 154 13.32 4.19 10.69
C ARG A 154 13.77 3.97 9.24
N PHE A 155 13.01 4.47 8.26
CA PHE A 155 13.39 4.44 6.84
C PHE A 155 13.91 5.79 6.33
N GLY A 156 14.18 6.74 7.24
CA GLY A 156 14.67 8.07 6.90
C GLY A 156 13.61 9.10 6.51
N PHE A 157 12.31 8.76 6.61
CA PHE A 157 11.26 9.76 6.39
C PHE A 157 11.22 10.77 7.54
N GLY A 158 11.00 12.03 7.20
CA GLY A 158 10.86 13.09 8.19
C GLY A 158 9.93 14.20 7.74
N ARG A 159 9.57 15.06 8.69
CA ARG A 159 8.74 16.24 8.46
C ARG A 159 9.47 17.32 7.66
N ALA A 160 10.76 17.53 7.97
CA ALA A 160 11.54 18.67 7.47
C ALA A 160 11.47 18.87 5.93
N PRO A 161 11.57 17.82 5.09
CA PRO A 161 11.50 17.97 3.63
C PRO A 161 10.13 18.44 3.11
N THR A 162 9.08 18.41 3.94
CA THR A 162 7.70 18.73 3.54
C THR A 162 7.16 20.03 4.12
N LEU A 163 7.94 20.75 4.93
CA LEU A 163 7.48 21.97 5.61
C LEU A 163 6.97 23.05 4.65
N ALA A 164 7.59 23.14 3.47
CA ALA A 164 7.22 24.09 2.42
C ALA A 164 6.17 23.55 1.43
N LEU A 165 5.65 22.33 1.66
CA LEU A 165 4.72 21.64 0.79
C LEU A 165 3.33 21.55 1.41
N ARG A 166 2.31 21.47 0.56
CA ARG A 166 0.91 21.24 0.98
C ARG A 166 0.25 20.16 0.14
N MET A 167 -0.48 19.28 0.81
CA MET A 167 -1.37 18.33 0.13
C MET A 167 -2.61 19.07 -0.43
N PRO A 168 -3.24 18.59 -1.51
CA PRO A 168 -4.41 19.23 -2.11
C PRO A 168 -5.72 19.02 -1.32
N GLY A 169 -5.62 18.54 -0.09
CA GLY A 169 -6.74 18.23 0.80
C GLY A 169 -6.25 18.08 2.24
N PRO A 170 -7.17 17.92 3.19
CA PRO A 170 -6.84 17.87 4.60
C PRO A 170 -5.95 16.67 4.91
N VAL A 171 -4.87 16.94 5.65
CA VAL A 171 -3.98 15.97 6.26
C VAL A 171 -3.49 16.56 7.58
N GLU A 172 -3.21 15.70 8.56
CA GLU A 172 -2.47 16.15 9.75
C GLU A 172 -1.06 16.52 9.33
N ALA A 173 -0.63 17.73 9.68
CA ALA A 173 0.63 18.28 9.20
C ALA A 173 1.81 17.39 9.58
N ASP A 174 1.85 16.91 10.83
CA ASP A 174 2.93 16.08 11.37
C ASP A 174 3.01 14.67 10.77
N ARG A 175 1.97 14.29 10.03
CA ARG A 175 1.90 13.02 9.32
C ARG A 175 2.35 13.14 7.88
N PHE A 176 2.51 14.35 7.34
CA PHE A 176 3.05 14.56 6.01
C PHE A 176 4.58 14.53 6.07
N LEU A 177 5.16 13.48 5.46
CA LEU A 177 6.58 13.15 5.57
C LEU A 177 7.20 13.01 4.19
N GLY A 178 8.51 13.24 4.13
CA GLY A 178 9.32 13.10 2.92
C GLY A 178 10.63 12.37 3.21
N LEU A 179 11.08 11.63 2.21
CA LEU A 179 12.38 11.00 2.12
C LEU A 179 13.05 11.48 0.83
N GLU A 180 14.24 12.04 0.94
CA GLU A 180 15.08 12.36 -0.21
C GLU A 180 15.90 11.12 -0.59
N LEU A 181 15.68 10.59 -1.79
CA LEU A 181 16.50 9.50 -2.35
C LEU A 181 17.80 10.04 -2.96
N ARG A 182 17.75 11.31 -3.39
CA ARG A 182 18.91 12.11 -3.77
C ARG A 182 19.03 13.29 -2.80
N PRO A 183 20.16 13.46 -2.10
CA PRO A 183 20.33 14.58 -1.18
C PRO A 183 19.99 15.93 -1.81
N GLY A 184 19.17 16.73 -1.13
CA GLY A 184 18.75 18.05 -1.59
C GLY A 184 17.70 18.07 -2.69
N ALA A 185 17.13 16.93 -3.09
CA ALA A 185 16.09 16.85 -4.12
C ALA A 185 14.90 17.77 -3.83
N LEU A 186 14.49 17.90 -2.56
CA LEU A 186 13.35 18.69 -2.13
C LEU A 186 13.73 20.09 -1.65
N ALA A 187 15.02 20.49 -1.72
CA ALA A 187 15.48 21.79 -1.22
C ALA A 187 14.74 22.99 -1.85
N ARG A 188 14.33 22.86 -3.12
CA ARG A 188 13.58 23.89 -3.86
C ARG A 188 12.07 23.62 -3.93
N ALA A 189 11.60 22.50 -3.38
CA ALA A 189 10.20 22.11 -3.42
C ALA A 189 9.35 23.09 -2.59
N ARG A 190 8.44 23.81 -3.23
CA ARG A 190 7.57 24.81 -2.59
C ARG A 190 6.16 24.76 -3.18
N GLY A 191 5.16 24.64 -2.32
CA GLY A 191 3.75 24.74 -2.72
C GLY A 191 3.02 23.41 -2.79
N ALA A 192 2.09 23.27 -3.74
CA ALA A 192 1.15 22.16 -3.75
C ALA A 192 1.73 20.86 -4.33
N VAL A 193 1.39 19.73 -3.72
CA VAL A 193 1.58 18.41 -4.31
C VAL A 193 0.50 18.15 -5.35
N ARG A 194 0.88 17.70 -6.54
CA ARG A 194 -0.03 17.40 -7.65
C ARG A 194 0.25 16.03 -8.22
N ALA A 195 -0.78 15.29 -8.61
CA ALA A 195 -0.59 14.00 -9.26
C ALA A 195 -0.19 14.18 -10.73
N THR A 196 0.84 13.46 -11.15
CA THR A 196 1.41 13.52 -12.51
C THR A 196 1.41 12.18 -13.23
N GLY A 197 1.08 11.08 -12.54
CA GLY A 197 1.04 9.73 -13.14
C GLY A 197 0.07 9.61 -14.30
N ALA A 198 0.34 8.72 -15.25
CA ALA A 198 -0.52 8.51 -16.43
C ALA A 198 -1.97 8.20 -16.02
N LEU A 199 -2.95 8.65 -16.81
CA LEU A 199 -4.35 8.33 -16.57
C LEU A 199 -4.63 6.87 -16.90
N ASP A 200 -5.43 6.21 -16.05
CA ASP A 200 -6.02 4.92 -16.38
C ASP A 200 -7.24 5.14 -17.28
N LEU A 201 -6.99 5.13 -18.59
CA LEU A 201 -8.03 5.37 -19.60
C LEU A 201 -9.11 4.27 -19.61
N ALA A 202 -8.77 3.04 -19.18
CA ALA A 202 -9.74 1.95 -19.07
C ALA A 202 -10.74 2.24 -17.93
N ALA A 203 -10.24 2.63 -16.76
CA ALA A 203 -11.08 3.04 -15.64
C ALA A 203 -11.93 4.29 -15.96
N ARG A 204 -11.37 5.22 -16.76
CA ARG A 204 -12.08 6.45 -17.16
C ARG A 204 -13.26 6.18 -18.10
N ARG A 205 -13.14 5.22 -19.02
CA ARG A 205 -14.22 4.82 -19.95
C ARG A 205 -15.41 4.18 -19.23
N VAL A 206 -15.17 3.39 -18.19
CA VAL A 206 -16.26 2.77 -17.39
C VAL A 206 -17.14 3.84 -16.73
N ARG A 207 -16.55 4.94 -16.27
CA ARG A 207 -17.26 6.03 -15.59
C ARG A 207 -18.02 6.98 -16.51
N LEU A 208 -17.67 7.01 -17.81
CA LEU A 208 -18.29 7.88 -18.81
C LEU A 208 -19.52 7.26 -19.51
N LYS A 209 -19.90 6.01 -19.18
CA LYS A 209 -21.18 5.45 -19.69
C LYS A 209 -22.34 6.35 -19.22
N PRO A 210 -23.13 6.96 -20.12
CA PRO A 210 -24.24 7.82 -19.72
C PRO A 210 -25.31 6.98 -19.01
N LYS A 211 -25.97 7.56 -18.00
CA LYS A 211 -27.27 7.04 -17.55
C LYS A 211 -28.23 7.19 -18.73
N LEU A 212 -28.51 6.11 -19.46
CA LEU A 212 -29.64 6.09 -20.38
C LEU A 212 -30.89 6.43 -19.56
N LYS A 213 -31.48 7.60 -19.83
CA LYS A 213 -32.81 7.93 -19.34
C LYS A 213 -33.75 6.83 -19.88
N LYS A 214 -34.49 6.16 -18.99
CA LYS A 214 -35.67 5.39 -19.40
C LYS A 214 -36.60 6.37 -20.10
N ALA A 215 -36.75 6.21 -21.42
CA ALA A 215 -37.89 6.76 -22.14
C ALA A 215 -39.12 5.94 -21.78
N ALA A 216 -40.26 6.64 -21.78
CA ALA A 216 -41.58 6.24 -21.28
C ALA A 216 -42.10 4.90 -21.83
#